data_AF-A0A8T2KCY4-F1
#
_entry.id   AF-A0A8T2KCY4-F1
#
_cell.length_a   1.000
_cell.length_b   1.000
_cell.length_c   1.000
_cell.angle_alpha   90.00
_cell.angle_beta   90.00
_cell.angle_gamma   90.00
#
_symmetry.space_group_name_H-M   'P 1'
#
loop_
_entity.id
_entity.type
_entity.pdbx_description
1 polymer ?
#
loop_
_entity_poly.entity_id
_entity_poly.type
_entity_poly.pdbx_seq_one_letter_code
_entity_poly.pdbx_strand_id
1 'polypeptide(L)'
;PLLEESRTWKENRLVLQVNEEVSKWIHLNQKNRKSRRRKKQHTEEFDEKILPDQLILLLDLLLDEKTLSPRTLHYLLNTYRLQNQDAEVRHRWCELVVKHKYAVAYKDVETFLHEDQAMGVYLYGELMVNEDARQQELARKCFAAVREEMDVSCVKVVGEMLF
;
A
#
# COMPACT_ATOMS: atom_id res chain seq x y z
N PRO A 1 11.16 36.33 -1.50
CA PRO A 1 12.04 35.63 -2.46
C PRO A 1 13.01 34.59 -1.83
N LEU A 2 13.47 34.75 -0.58
CA LEU A 2 14.47 33.83 0.02
C LEU A 2 13.88 32.62 0.78
N LEU A 3 12.56 32.53 0.92
CA LEU A 3 11.88 31.42 1.61
C LEU A 3 11.42 30.30 0.65
N GLU A 4 11.30 30.56 -0.65
CA GLU A 4 10.96 29.55 -1.66
C GLU A 4 12.14 28.66 -1.99
N GLU A 5 13.35 29.21 -2.12
CA GLU A 5 14.55 28.43 -2.43
C GLU A 5 14.86 27.42 -1.30
N SER A 6 14.78 27.83 -0.04
CA SER A 6 15.02 26.90 1.09
C SER A 6 14.00 25.76 1.20
N ARG A 7 12.78 25.94 0.65
CA ARG A 7 11.77 24.88 0.57
C ARG A 7 12.09 23.93 -0.57
N THR A 8 12.44 24.42 -1.75
CA THR A 8 12.78 23.58 -2.90
C THR A 8 14.05 22.74 -2.66
N TRP A 9 15.06 23.25 -1.95
CA TRP A 9 16.24 22.44 -1.57
C TRP A 9 15.91 21.31 -0.58
N LYS A 10 15.03 21.57 0.39
CA LYS A 10 14.60 20.56 1.36
C LYS A 10 13.67 19.53 0.72
N GLU A 11 12.74 19.96 -0.12
CA GLU A 11 11.85 19.08 -0.89
C GLU A 11 12.67 18.17 -1.81
N ASN A 12 13.69 18.70 -2.50
CA ASN A 12 14.57 17.88 -3.34
C ASN A 12 15.38 16.86 -2.52
N ARG A 13 15.87 17.23 -1.32
CA ARG A 13 16.57 16.30 -0.42
C ARG A 13 15.65 15.19 0.13
N LEU A 14 14.43 15.54 0.54
CA LEU A 14 13.46 14.56 1.04
C LEU A 14 13.01 13.58 -0.05
N VAL A 15 12.87 14.06 -1.29
CA VAL A 15 12.58 13.23 -2.46
C VAL A 15 13.77 12.34 -2.82
N LEU A 16 15.00 12.86 -2.77
CA LEU A 16 16.22 12.04 -2.96
C LEU A 16 16.32 10.93 -1.92
N GLN A 17 16.04 11.22 -0.65
CA GLN A 17 15.99 10.22 0.41
C GLN A 17 14.95 9.13 0.13
N VAL A 18 13.75 9.50 -0.33
CA VAL A 18 12.72 8.53 -0.73
C VAL A 18 13.20 7.68 -1.91
N ASN A 19 13.82 8.28 -2.92
CA ASN A 19 14.35 7.54 -4.09
C ASN A 19 15.46 6.55 -3.72
N GLU A 20 16.35 6.94 -2.80
CA GLU A 20 17.36 6.03 -2.25
C GLU A 20 16.69 4.85 -1.53
N GLU A 21 15.67 5.13 -0.74
CA GLU A 21 14.94 4.11 0.01
C GLU A 21 14.17 3.15 -0.90
N VAL A 22 13.47 3.68 -1.92
CA VAL A 22 12.83 2.89 -2.98
C VAL A 22 13.84 2.00 -3.69
N SER A 23 15.03 2.53 -4.00
CA SER A 23 16.10 1.75 -4.65
C SER A 23 16.56 0.58 -3.77
N LYS A 24 16.68 0.78 -2.45
CA LYS A 24 16.98 -0.31 -1.50
C LYS A 24 15.88 -1.37 -1.50
N TRP A 25 14.61 -0.96 -1.47
CA TRP A 25 13.46 -1.88 -1.50
C TRP A 25 13.37 -2.69 -2.78
N ILE A 26 13.59 -2.05 -3.94
CA ILE A 26 13.63 -2.73 -5.24
C ILE A 26 14.78 -3.74 -5.27
N HIS A 27 15.97 -3.36 -4.80
CA HIS A 27 17.11 -4.27 -4.73
C HIS A 27 16.84 -5.48 -3.82
N LEU A 28 16.27 -5.24 -2.64
CA LEU A 28 15.85 -6.30 -1.73
C LEU A 28 14.84 -7.23 -2.41
N ASN A 29 13.84 -6.67 -3.09
CA ASN A 29 12.84 -7.44 -3.81
C ASN A 29 13.47 -8.35 -4.88
N GLN A 30 14.40 -7.81 -5.68
CA GLN A 30 15.13 -8.61 -6.67
C GLN A 30 15.94 -9.73 -6.02
N LYS A 31 16.60 -9.48 -4.88
CA LYS A 31 17.31 -10.52 -4.12
C LYS A 31 16.37 -11.61 -3.60
N ASN A 32 15.23 -11.22 -3.02
CA ASN A 32 14.24 -12.15 -2.47
C ASN A 32 13.62 -13.03 -3.57
N ARG A 33 13.40 -12.48 -4.76
CA ARG A 33 12.91 -13.25 -5.92
C ARG A 33 13.93 -14.25 -6.46
N LYS A 34 15.22 -13.89 -6.48
CA LYS A 34 16.32 -14.75 -6.97
C LYS A 34 16.73 -15.85 -5.98
N SER A 35 16.64 -15.58 -4.68
CA SER A 35 17.08 -16.51 -3.64
C SER A 35 15.94 -17.42 -3.16
N ARG A 36 15.66 -18.50 -3.90
CA ARG A 36 14.73 -19.57 -3.44
C ARG A 36 15.32 -20.50 -2.36
N ARG A 37 16.63 -20.41 -2.04
CA ARG A 37 17.35 -21.46 -1.28
C ARG A 37 18.23 -21.02 -0.10
N ARG A 38 18.48 -19.73 0.13
CA ARG A 38 19.34 -19.31 1.26
C ARG A 38 18.66 -18.23 2.11
N LYS A 39 18.53 -18.51 3.40
CA LYS A 39 18.26 -17.57 4.51
C LYS A 39 19.45 -16.60 4.59
N LYS A 40 19.65 -15.75 3.57
CA LYS A 40 20.65 -14.68 3.65
C LYS A 40 20.07 -13.62 4.59
N GLN A 41 20.83 -13.29 5.61
CA GLN A 41 20.48 -12.26 6.57
C GLN A 41 20.42 -10.93 5.82
N HIS A 42 19.34 -10.18 6.07
CA HIS A 42 19.13 -8.86 5.50
C HIS A 42 20.23 -7.92 6.03
N THR A 43 20.87 -7.14 5.15
CA THR A 43 21.95 -6.22 5.54
C THR A 43 21.59 -4.77 5.21
N GLU A 44 20.50 -4.55 4.48
CA GLU A 44 20.04 -3.21 4.14
C GLU A 44 19.48 -2.54 5.41
N GLU A 45 20.00 -1.35 5.73
CA GLU A 45 19.46 -0.50 6.78
C GLU A 45 18.41 0.42 6.15
N PHE A 46 17.16 0.25 6.60
CA PHE A 46 16.03 1.07 6.21
C PHE A 46 15.81 2.18 7.22
N ASP A 47 15.38 3.34 6.74
CA ASP A 47 15.08 4.49 7.58
C ASP A 47 13.67 4.37 8.18
N GLU A 48 13.59 3.81 9.38
CA GLU A 48 12.34 3.70 10.14
C GLU A 48 11.74 5.06 10.53
N LYS A 49 12.48 6.17 10.38
CA LYS A 49 12.05 7.54 10.74
C LYS A 49 11.67 8.38 9.53
N ILE A 50 11.09 7.74 8.52
CA ILE A 50 10.48 8.41 7.37
C ILE A 50 9.19 9.13 7.79
N LEU A 51 8.95 10.34 7.25
CA LEU A 51 7.70 11.07 7.50
C LEU A 51 6.53 10.42 6.76
N PRO A 52 5.27 10.59 7.21
CA PRO A 52 4.09 10.03 6.53
C PRO A 52 4.03 10.36 5.03
N ASP A 53 4.19 11.64 4.65
CA ASP A 53 4.17 12.07 3.24
C ASP A 53 5.28 11.40 2.41
N GLN A 54 6.47 11.22 3.00
CA GLN A 54 7.59 10.53 2.34
C GLN A 54 7.32 9.03 2.21
N LEU A 55 6.63 8.43 3.19
CA LEU A 55 6.22 7.04 3.15
C LEU A 55 5.13 6.80 2.09
N ILE A 56 4.16 7.71 1.97
CA ILE A 56 3.17 7.67 0.88
C ILE A 56 3.89 7.70 -0.46
N LEU A 57 4.82 8.64 -0.66
CA LEU A 57 5.60 8.71 -1.91
C LEU A 57 6.41 7.43 -2.16
N LEU A 58 7.00 6.85 -1.13
CA LEU A 58 7.72 5.57 -1.23
C LEU A 58 6.77 4.45 -1.69
N LEU A 59 5.59 4.32 -1.07
CA LEU A 59 4.62 3.29 -1.41
C LEU A 59 4.04 3.51 -2.82
N ASP A 60 3.81 4.75 -3.23
CA ASP A 60 3.37 5.12 -4.59
C ASP A 60 4.40 4.71 -5.65
N LEU A 61 5.68 4.97 -5.40
CA LEU A 61 6.75 4.54 -6.31
C LEU A 61 6.89 3.01 -6.34
N LEU A 62 6.65 2.32 -5.22
CA LEU A 62 6.59 0.86 -5.19
C LEU A 62 5.34 0.30 -5.86
N LEU A 63 4.24 1.06 -5.92
CA LEU A 63 3.05 0.72 -6.67
C LEU A 63 3.27 0.79 -8.18
N ASP A 64 4.36 1.36 -8.69
CA ASP A 64 4.73 1.23 -10.11
C ASP A 64 5.45 -0.09 -10.41
N GLU A 65 6.00 -0.77 -9.40
CA GLU A 65 6.71 -2.03 -9.59
C GLU A 65 5.77 -3.15 -10.05
N LYS A 66 6.16 -3.85 -11.11
CA LYS A 66 5.34 -4.94 -11.69
C LYS A 66 5.10 -6.08 -10.70
N THR A 67 6.07 -6.37 -9.84
CA THR A 67 5.99 -7.48 -8.90
C THR A 67 6.78 -7.18 -7.64
N LEU A 68 6.15 -7.30 -6.47
CA LEU A 68 6.82 -7.38 -5.18
C LEU A 68 6.66 -8.78 -4.59
N SER A 69 7.75 -9.31 -4.00
CA SER A 69 7.73 -10.63 -3.38
C SER A 69 6.98 -10.59 -2.04
N PRO A 70 6.30 -11.68 -1.64
CA PRO A 70 5.64 -11.76 -0.34
C PRO A 70 6.57 -11.46 0.84
N ARG A 71 7.86 -11.81 0.72
CA ARG A 71 8.87 -11.52 1.73
C ARG A 71 9.19 -10.03 1.82
N THR A 72 9.25 -9.34 0.68
CA THR A 72 9.44 -7.88 0.65
C THR A 72 8.24 -7.16 1.25
N LEU A 73 7.03 -7.55 0.89
CA LEU A 73 5.79 -6.99 1.46
C LEU A 73 5.73 -7.19 2.97
N HIS A 74 6.10 -8.38 3.46
CA HIS A 74 6.20 -8.63 4.89
C HIS A 74 7.22 -7.72 5.60
N TYR A 75 8.38 -7.48 4.99
CA TYR A 75 9.36 -6.56 5.56
C TYR A 75 8.86 -5.11 5.54
N LEU A 76 8.25 -4.65 4.44
CA LEU A 76 7.66 -3.30 4.35
C LEU A 76 6.65 -3.06 5.48
N LEU A 77 5.72 -4.00 5.67
CA LEU A 77 4.72 -3.95 6.74
C LEU A 77 5.37 -3.77 8.12
N ASN A 78 6.39 -4.56 8.43
CA ASN A 78 7.04 -4.54 9.74
C ASN A 78 7.93 -3.31 9.95
N THR A 79 8.71 -2.91 8.94
CA THR A 79 9.66 -1.79 9.02
C THR A 79 8.91 -0.48 9.30
N TYR A 80 7.81 -0.23 8.58
CA TYR A 80 7.08 1.02 8.70
C TYR A 80 5.80 0.91 9.53
N ARG A 81 5.49 -0.29 10.07
CA ARG A 81 4.28 -0.59 10.86
C ARG A 81 3.01 -0.09 10.15
N LEU A 82 2.87 -0.41 8.87
CA LEU A 82 1.89 0.22 7.96
C LEU A 82 0.44 0.17 8.48
N GLN A 83 0.08 -0.90 9.19
CA GLN A 83 -1.23 -1.06 9.82
C GLN A 83 -1.57 -0.02 10.91
N ASN A 84 -0.56 0.64 11.49
CA ASN A 84 -0.72 1.62 12.57
C ASN A 84 -0.54 3.07 12.07
N GLN A 85 -0.39 3.26 10.77
CA GLN A 85 -0.23 4.58 10.16
C GLN A 85 -1.61 5.21 9.88
N ASP A 86 -1.61 6.46 9.44
CA ASP A 86 -2.82 7.16 9.05
C ASP A 86 -3.51 6.52 7.83
N ALA A 87 -4.70 7.01 7.52
CA ALA A 87 -5.55 6.45 6.46
C ALA A 87 -4.90 6.47 5.07
N GLU A 88 -4.10 7.50 4.74
CA GLU A 88 -3.48 7.60 3.42
C GLU A 88 -2.39 6.55 3.25
N VAL A 89 -1.53 6.36 4.27
CA VAL A 89 -0.52 5.30 4.26
C VAL A 89 -1.19 3.91 4.25
N ARG A 90 -2.22 3.70 5.05
CA ARG A 90 -2.97 2.42 5.08
C ARG A 90 -3.62 2.12 3.73
N HIS A 91 -4.16 3.13 3.05
CA HIS A 91 -4.73 2.99 1.71
C HIS A 91 -3.69 2.50 0.70
N ARG A 92 -2.52 3.15 0.63
CA ARG A 92 -1.43 2.74 -0.27
C ARG A 92 -0.90 1.34 0.05
N TRP A 93 -0.83 0.98 1.33
CA TRP A 93 -0.52 -0.39 1.74
C TRP A 93 -1.55 -1.39 1.21
N CYS A 94 -2.84 -1.11 1.36
CA CYS A 94 -3.90 -1.97 0.88
C CYS A 94 -3.85 -2.14 -0.65
N GLU A 95 -3.55 -1.08 -1.40
CA GLU A 95 -3.32 -1.17 -2.85
C GLU A 95 -2.19 -2.15 -3.18
N LEU A 96 -1.06 -2.09 -2.49
CA LEU A 96 0.05 -3.04 -2.69
C LEU A 96 -0.37 -4.48 -2.38
N VAL A 97 -1.14 -4.68 -1.31
CA VAL A 97 -1.67 -5.99 -0.91
C VAL A 97 -2.58 -6.56 -2.00
N VAL A 98 -3.48 -5.74 -2.55
CA VAL A 98 -4.41 -6.13 -3.61
C VAL A 98 -3.66 -6.40 -4.90
N LYS A 99 -2.83 -5.45 -5.37
CA LYS A 99 -2.04 -5.55 -6.59
C LYS A 99 -1.18 -6.81 -6.65
N HIS A 100 -0.55 -7.17 -5.54
CA HIS A 100 0.36 -8.32 -5.47
C HIS A 100 -0.26 -9.59 -4.88
N LYS A 101 -1.59 -9.60 -4.69
CA LYS A 101 -2.35 -10.76 -4.17
C LYS A 101 -1.77 -11.32 -2.86
N TYR A 102 -1.35 -10.43 -1.96
CA TYR A 102 -0.71 -10.81 -0.70
C TYR A 102 -1.77 -11.20 0.34
N ALA A 103 -2.35 -12.39 0.16
CA ALA A 103 -3.50 -12.86 0.92
C ALA A 103 -3.32 -12.88 2.46
N VAL A 104 -2.08 -12.95 2.95
CA VAL A 104 -1.77 -12.89 4.38
C VAL A 104 -2.22 -11.57 5.01
N ALA A 105 -2.25 -10.47 4.23
CA ALA A 105 -2.63 -9.15 4.68
C ALA A 105 -4.05 -8.72 4.24
N TYR A 106 -4.89 -9.65 3.76
CA TYR A 106 -6.29 -9.30 3.41
C TYR A 106 -7.12 -8.84 4.61
N LYS A 107 -6.70 -9.16 5.83
CA LYS A 107 -7.34 -8.62 7.03
C LYS A 107 -7.13 -7.10 7.18
N ASP A 108 -6.00 -6.58 6.71
CA ASP A 108 -5.72 -5.15 6.70
C ASP A 108 -6.66 -4.45 5.72
N VAL A 109 -6.87 -5.03 4.53
CA VAL A 109 -7.83 -4.57 3.52
C VAL A 109 -9.27 -4.56 4.06
N GLU A 110 -9.69 -5.65 4.73
CA GLU A 110 -11.01 -5.72 5.36
C GLU A 110 -11.20 -4.60 6.40
N THR A 111 -10.21 -4.41 7.27
CA THR A 111 -10.24 -3.38 8.32
C THR A 111 -10.35 -1.99 7.69
N PHE A 112 -9.55 -1.70 6.68
CA PHE A 112 -9.58 -0.42 5.97
C PHE A 112 -10.93 -0.15 5.29
N LEU A 113 -11.51 -1.15 4.62
CA LEU A 113 -12.82 -1.00 3.96
C LEU A 113 -13.96 -0.75 4.95
N HIS A 114 -13.82 -1.19 6.20
CA HIS A 114 -14.81 -0.91 7.24
C HIS A 114 -14.62 0.47 7.89
N GLU A 115 -13.38 0.86 8.15
CA GLU A 115 -13.05 2.07 8.91
C GLU A 115 -13.00 3.34 8.03
N ASP A 116 -12.51 3.25 6.79
CA ASP A 116 -12.20 4.38 5.92
C ASP A 116 -13.04 4.35 4.63
N GLN A 117 -14.36 4.21 4.79
CA GLN A 117 -15.33 3.89 3.72
C GLN A 117 -15.26 4.81 2.49
N ALA A 118 -15.04 6.11 2.68
CA ALA A 118 -14.92 7.08 1.58
C ALA A 118 -13.69 6.82 0.70
N MET A 119 -12.53 6.57 1.31
CA MET A 119 -11.31 6.19 0.57
C MET A 119 -11.41 4.76 0.03
N GLY A 120 -12.11 3.88 0.74
CA GLY A 120 -12.33 2.48 0.36
C GLY A 120 -13.05 2.27 -0.98
N VAL A 121 -13.80 3.27 -1.49
CA VAL A 121 -14.47 3.19 -2.80
C VAL A 121 -13.48 2.89 -3.92
N TYR A 122 -12.30 3.52 -3.93
CA TYR A 122 -11.26 3.23 -4.92
C TYR A 122 -10.77 1.78 -4.83
N LEU A 123 -10.55 1.32 -3.59
CA LEU A 123 -10.03 -0.02 -3.32
C LEU A 123 -11.02 -1.13 -3.71
N TYR A 124 -12.34 -0.89 -3.61
CA TYR A 124 -13.35 -1.78 -4.19
C TYR A 124 -13.14 -1.97 -5.69
N GLY A 125 -12.84 -0.90 -6.44
CA GLY A 125 -12.48 -0.99 -7.86
C GLY A 125 -11.26 -1.88 -8.08
N GLU A 126 -10.17 -1.66 -7.34
CA GLU A 126 -8.94 -2.46 -7.45
C GLU A 126 -9.17 -3.95 -7.17
N LEU A 127 -10.02 -4.29 -6.20
CA LEU A 127 -10.38 -5.68 -5.87
C LEU A 127 -11.15 -6.37 -7.01
N MET A 128 -11.83 -5.60 -7.85
CA MET A 128 -12.62 -6.11 -8.98
C MET A 128 -11.82 -6.22 -10.28
N VAL A 129 -10.87 -5.31 -10.52
CA VAL A 129 -10.10 -5.19 -11.79
C VAL A 129 -9.40 -6.48 -12.22
N ASN A 130 -8.84 -7.24 -11.28
CA ASN A 130 -8.06 -8.45 -11.59
C ASN A 130 -8.89 -9.74 -11.67
N GLU A 131 -10.21 -9.65 -11.48
CA GLU A 131 -11.16 -10.78 -11.47
C GLU A 131 -10.72 -11.95 -10.56
N ASP A 132 -10.01 -11.64 -9.46
CA ASP A 132 -9.57 -12.65 -8.51
C ASP A 132 -10.73 -13.05 -7.58
N ALA A 133 -11.15 -14.31 -7.65
CA ALA A 133 -12.32 -14.79 -6.90
C ALA A 133 -12.23 -14.53 -5.38
N ARG A 134 -11.02 -14.56 -4.79
CA ARG A 134 -10.86 -14.28 -3.35
C ARG A 134 -11.02 -12.80 -3.04
N GLN A 135 -10.52 -11.92 -3.91
CA GLN A 135 -10.65 -10.47 -3.78
C GLN A 135 -12.08 -10.01 -4.01
N GLN A 136 -12.78 -10.56 -5.02
CA GLN A 136 -14.18 -10.25 -5.24
C GLN A 136 -15.07 -10.73 -4.09
N GLU A 137 -14.79 -11.91 -3.52
CA GLU A 137 -15.52 -12.39 -2.34
C GLU A 137 -15.25 -11.52 -1.10
N LEU A 138 -14.00 -11.10 -0.89
CA LEU A 138 -13.64 -10.15 0.15
C LEU A 138 -14.43 -8.85 -0.02
N ALA A 139 -14.44 -8.29 -1.23
CA ALA A 139 -15.16 -7.07 -1.56
C ALA A 139 -16.67 -7.20 -1.26
N ARG A 140 -17.32 -8.27 -1.74
CA ARG A 140 -18.76 -8.49 -1.47
C ARG A 140 -19.07 -8.64 0.01
N LYS A 141 -18.23 -9.35 0.77
CA LYS A 141 -18.39 -9.50 2.23
C LYS A 141 -18.26 -8.18 2.96
N CYS A 142 -17.20 -7.41 2.69
CA CYS A 142 -17.00 -6.10 3.32
C CYS A 142 -18.16 -5.16 2.97
N PHE A 143 -18.54 -5.09 1.70
CA PHE A 143 -19.64 -4.21 1.27
C PHE A 143 -20.96 -4.58 1.95
N ALA A 144 -21.29 -5.87 2.02
CA ALA A 144 -22.49 -6.33 2.72
C ALA A 144 -22.49 -5.94 4.21
N ALA A 145 -21.32 -5.91 4.84
CA ALA A 145 -21.18 -5.56 6.26
C ALA A 145 -21.37 -4.06 6.54
N VAL A 146 -20.93 -3.17 5.64
CA VAL A 146 -20.92 -1.71 5.92
C VAL A 146 -21.84 -0.87 5.05
N ARG A 147 -22.52 -1.43 4.04
CA ARG A 147 -23.37 -0.68 3.10
C ARG A 147 -24.45 0.19 3.76
N GLU A 148 -24.89 -0.14 4.98
CA GLU A 148 -25.93 0.61 5.70
C GLU A 148 -25.36 1.86 6.41
N GLU A 149 -24.05 1.87 6.64
CA GLU A 149 -23.31 2.98 7.28
C GLU A 149 -22.66 3.91 6.24
N MET A 150 -22.44 3.40 5.02
CA MET A 150 -21.84 4.15 3.93
C MET A 150 -22.76 5.27 3.41
N ASP A 151 -22.14 6.35 2.92
CA ASP A 151 -22.87 7.38 2.18
C ASP A 151 -23.58 6.78 0.96
N VAL A 152 -24.80 7.27 0.69
CA VAL A 152 -25.68 6.76 -0.37
C VAL A 152 -25.01 6.79 -1.75
N SER A 153 -24.18 7.81 -2.03
CA SER A 153 -23.44 7.90 -3.29
C SER A 153 -22.38 6.81 -3.39
N CYS A 154 -21.67 6.51 -2.29
CA CYS A 154 -20.67 5.46 -2.23
C CYS A 154 -21.31 4.08 -2.39
N VAL A 155 -22.45 3.83 -1.75
CA VAL A 155 -23.22 2.58 -1.89
C VAL A 155 -23.58 2.32 -3.35
N LYS A 156 -24.04 3.35 -4.06
CA LYS A 156 -24.40 3.23 -5.47
C LYS A 156 -23.19 2.89 -6.32
N VAL A 157 -22.09 3.64 -6.19
CA VAL A 157 -20.86 3.43 -6.96
C VAL A 157 -20.26 2.05 -6.71
N VAL A 158 -20.12 1.65 -5.45
CA VAL A 158 -19.57 0.32 -5.11
C VAL A 158 -20.51 -0.80 -5.54
N GLY A 159 -21.82 -0.61 -5.41
CA GLY A 159 -22.82 -1.57 -5.90
C GLY A 159 -22.68 -1.84 -7.40
N GLU A 160 -22.52 -0.80 -8.22
CA GLU A 160 -22.30 -0.90 -9.67
C GLU A 160 -20.97 -1.61 -10.04
N MET A 161 -19.97 -1.59 -9.15
CA MET A 161 -18.70 -2.30 -9.36
C MET A 161 -18.80 -3.79 -9.03
N LEU A 162 -19.67 -4.17 -8.09
CA LEU A 162 -19.73 -5.53 -7.54
C LEU A 162 -20.74 -6.45 -8.24
N PHE A 163 -21.77 -5.88 -8.89
CA PHE A 163 -22.94 -6.58 -9.44
C PHE A 163 -23.31 -6.05 -10.83
#